data_AF-A0A1S1HMU2-F1
#
_entry.id   AF-A0A1S1HMU2-F1
#
_cell.length_a   1.000
_cell.length_b   1.000
_cell.length_c   1.000
_cell.angle_alpha   90.00
_cell.angle_beta   90.00
_cell.angle_gamma   90.00
#
_symmetry.space_group_name_H-M   'P 1'
#
loop_
_entity.id
_entity.type
_entity.pdbx_description
1 polymer ?
#
loop_
_entity_poly.entity_id
_entity_poly.type
_entity_poly.pdbx_seq_one_letter_code
_entity_poly.pdbx_strand_id
1 'polypeptide(L)' 'MTDKTGGAAFPVPATELHGTDTGMSLRDYLAAKAMQGDLASQSVSLGHFANDASEESLVNRANFYYRMADAMLKARG' A
#
# COMPACT_ATOMS: atom_id res chain seq x y z
N MET A 1 3.92 -23.91 -1.52
CA MET A 1 3.35 -22.83 -0.68
C MET A 1 3.15 -21.64 -1.58
N THR A 2 1.90 -21.38 -1.98
CA THR A 2 1.58 -20.41 -3.01
C THR A 2 1.61 -19.00 -2.42
N ASP A 3 2.44 -18.16 -3.03
CA ASP A 3 2.82 -16.82 -2.62
C ASP A 3 1.62 -15.88 -2.60
N LYS A 4 1.28 -15.34 -1.43
CA LYS A 4 0.11 -14.45 -1.21
C LYS A 4 0.44 -12.97 -1.45
N THR A 5 1.65 -12.65 -1.93
CA THR A 5 2.15 -11.26 -1.94
C THR A 5 2.04 -10.56 -3.31
N GLY A 6 1.70 -11.30 -4.37
CA GLY A 6 1.35 -10.70 -5.67
C GLY A 6 2.51 -10.14 -6.51
N GLY A 7 3.76 -10.44 -6.17
CA GLY A 7 4.95 -10.06 -6.94
C GLY A 7 5.36 -8.59 -6.82
N ALA A 8 6.44 -8.20 -7.50
CA ALA A 8 7.00 -6.85 -7.44
C ALA A 8 6.14 -5.82 -8.21
N ALA A 9 5.94 -4.63 -7.61
CA ALA A 9 5.10 -3.57 -8.16
C ALA A 9 5.75 -2.75 -9.31
N PHE A 10 7.07 -2.77 -9.43
CA PHE A 10 7.81 -2.14 -10.53
C PHE A 10 8.80 -3.13 -11.15
N PRO A 11 9.13 -2.99 -12.45
CA PRO A 11 10.17 -3.81 -13.08
C PRO A 11 11.53 -3.55 -12.42
N VAL A 12 12.19 -4.62 -11.96
CA VAL A 12 13.58 -4.56 -11.50
C VAL A 12 14.48 -4.75 -12.73
N PRO A 13 15.48 -3.87 -12.99
CA PRO A 13 16.46 -4.11 -14.03
C PRO A 13 17.16 -5.45 -13.79
N ALA A 14 17.25 -6.30 -14.81
CA ALA A 14 17.97 -7.57 -14.70
C ALA A 14 19.46 -7.28 -14.41
N THR A 15 19.91 -7.53 -13.18
CA THR A 15 21.33 -7.57 -12.84
C THR A 15 21.76 -9.03 -12.71
N GLU A 16 23.02 -9.33 -13.02
CA GLU A 16 23.54 -10.71 -13.08
C GLU A 16 23.49 -11.44 -11.72
N LEU A 17 23.21 -10.73 -10.62
CA LEU A 17 22.78 -11.31 -9.35
C LEU A 17 21.26 -11.29 -9.26
N HIS A 18 20.63 -12.44 -9.53
CA HIS A 18 19.21 -12.71 -9.36
C HIS A 18 18.79 -12.72 -7.86
N GLY A 19 18.96 -11.60 -7.16
CA GLY A 19 18.21 -11.31 -5.94
C GLY A 19 16.79 -10.90 -6.34
N THR A 20 15.89 -11.88 -6.44
CA THR A 20 14.49 -11.70 -6.88
C THR A 20 13.64 -10.85 -5.93
N ASP A 21 14.20 -10.41 -4.81
CA ASP A 21 13.45 -9.88 -3.66
C ASP A 21 13.52 -8.35 -3.52
N THR A 22 14.00 -7.61 -4.53
CA THR A 22 14.40 -6.20 -4.35
C THR A 22 13.33 -5.15 -4.76
N GLY A 23 12.04 -5.47 -4.66
CA GLY A 23 10.94 -4.55 -4.97
C GLY A 23 9.78 -4.56 -3.95
N MET A 24 8.99 -3.48 -3.90
CA MET A 24 7.74 -3.43 -3.12
C MET A 24 6.76 -4.50 -3.62
N SER A 25 6.04 -5.17 -2.70
CA SER A 25 4.99 -6.11 -3.10
C SER A 25 3.83 -5.37 -3.79
N LEU A 26 3.07 -6.07 -4.64
CA LEU A 26 1.85 -5.51 -5.24
C LEU A 26 0.87 -5.03 -4.17
N ARG A 27 0.83 -5.70 -3.01
CA ARG A 27 0.05 -5.27 -1.85
C ARG A 27 0.49 -3.90 -1.33
N ASP A 28 1.79 -3.70 -1.14
CA ASP A 28 2.35 -2.42 -0.67
C ASP A 28 2.06 -1.31 -1.68
N TYR A 29 2.15 -1.60 -2.98
CA TYR A 29 1.81 -0.63 -4.02
C TYR A 29 0.34 -0.21 -3.97
N LEU A 30 -0.59 -1.17 -3.91
CA LEU A 30 -2.03 -0.86 -3.84
C LEU A 30 -2.37 -0.06 -2.56
N ALA A 31 -1.77 -0.43 -1.42
CA ALA A 31 -1.93 0.31 -0.18
C ALA A 31 -1.40 1.75 -0.30
N ALA A 32 -0.23 1.93 -0.90
CA ALA A 32 0.34 3.26 -1.15
C ALA A 32 -0.53 4.10 -2.09
N LYS A 33 -1.14 3.50 -3.13
CA LYS A 33 -2.07 4.21 -4.02
C LYS A 33 -3.35 4.64 -3.29
N ALA A 34 -3.91 3.79 -2.45
CA ALA A 34 -5.07 4.14 -1.62
C ALA A 34 -4.74 5.28 -0.64
N MET A 35 -3.59 5.18 0.04
CA MET A 35 -3.09 6.20 0.95
C MET A 35 -2.89 7.55 0.26
N GLN A 36 -2.26 7.55 -0.92
CA GLN A 36 -2.01 8.77 -1.69
C GLN A 36 -3.32 9.48 -2.04
N GLY A 37 -4.33 8.73 -2.47
CA GLY A 37 -5.65 9.27 -2.80
C GLY A 37 -6.37 9.86 -1.58
N ASP A 38 -6.39 9.13 -0.45
CA ASP A 38 -7.04 9.59 0.79
C ASP A 38 -6.38 10.88 1.31
N LEU A 39 -5.04 10.91 1.39
CA LEU A 39 -4.28 12.09 1.82
C LEU A 39 -4.48 13.30 0.90
N ALA A 40 -4.64 13.09 -0.42
CA ALA A 40 -4.87 14.18 -1.36
C ALA A 40 -6.31 14.71 -1.34
N SER A 41 -7.27 13.93 -0.83
CA SER A 41 -8.71 14.26 -0.82
C SER A 41 -9.14 15.16 0.35
N GLN A 42 -8.21 15.56 1.21
CA GLN A 42 -8.49 16.36 2.40
C GLN A 42 -9.24 17.64 2.07
N SER A 43 -10.30 17.90 2.83
CA SER A 43 -11.15 19.08 2.66
C SER A 43 -11.94 19.34 3.94
N VAL A 44 -12.59 20.50 4.01
CA VAL A 44 -13.46 20.85 5.16
C VAL A 44 -14.56 19.81 5.37
N SER A 45 -15.09 19.21 4.29
CA SER A 45 -16.16 18.21 4.36
C SER A 45 -15.69 16.78 4.65
N LEU A 46 -14.45 16.43 4.29
CA LEU A 46 -13.91 15.07 4.44
C LEU A 46 -12.96 14.93 5.64
N GLY A 47 -12.53 16.05 6.21
CA GLY A 47 -11.54 16.09 7.27
C GLY A 47 -10.11 16.25 6.74
N HIS A 48 -9.18 16.38 7.67
CA HIS A 48 -7.75 16.53 7.42
C HIS A 48 -6.95 15.59 8.32
N PHE A 49 -5.72 15.33 7.94
CA PHE A 49 -4.76 14.54 8.71
C PHE A 49 -3.91 15.54 9.50
N ALA A 50 -4.08 15.53 10.81
CA ALA A 50 -3.34 16.43 11.68
C ALA A 50 -1.88 15.97 11.78
N ASN A 51 -0.95 16.93 11.83
CA ASN A 51 0.49 16.65 11.96
C ASN A 51 0.85 16.03 13.33
N ASP A 52 -0.01 16.22 14.33
CA ASP A 52 0.09 15.67 15.69
C ASP A 52 -0.78 14.43 15.90
N ALA A 53 -1.18 13.76 14.81
CA ALA A 53 -1.92 12.51 14.89
C ALA A 53 -1.19 11.48 15.78
N SER A 54 -1.94 10.81 16.66
CA SER A 54 -1.38 9.78 17.52
C SER A 54 -0.86 8.59 16.72
N GLU A 55 0.14 7.88 17.26
CA GLU A 55 0.64 6.63 16.68
C GLU A 55 -0.49 5.62 16.41
N GLU A 56 -1.46 5.52 17.32
CA GLU A 56 -2.64 4.67 17.14
C GLU A 56 -3.46 5.08 15.90
N SER A 57 -3.65 6.38 15.68
CA SER A 57 -4.37 6.90 14.50
C SER A 57 -3.62 6.56 13.21
N LEU A 58 -2.30 6.68 13.21
CA LEU A 58 -1.44 6.33 12.07
C LEU A 58 -1.52 4.83 11.77
N VAL A 59 -1.43 3.98 12.79
CA VAL A 59 -1.56 2.51 12.67
C VAL A 59 -2.94 2.12 12.14
N ASN A 60 -4.01 2.72 12.65
CA ASN A 60 -5.37 2.44 12.19
C ASN A 60 -5.56 2.81 10.70
N ARG A 61 -4.93 3.90 10.27
CA ARG A 61 -4.97 4.35 8.87
C ARG A 61 -4.15 3.44 7.95
N ALA A 62 -2.95 3.04 8.36
CA ALA A 62 -2.14 2.05 7.64
C ALA A 62 -2.91 0.71 7.48
N ASN A 63 -3.53 0.23 8.55
CA ASN A 63 -4.38 -0.96 8.53
C ASN A 63 -5.53 -0.83 7.54
N PHE A 64 -6.18 0.34 7.47
CA PHE A 64 -7.24 0.61 6.50
C PHE A 64 -6.73 0.49 5.05
N TYR A 65 -5.59 1.09 4.72
CA TYR A 65 -5.04 1.02 3.35
C TYR A 65 -4.61 -0.39 2.95
N TYR A 66 -4.01 -1.14 3.87
CA TYR A 66 -3.68 -2.54 3.63
C TYR A 66 -4.93 -3.40 3.45
N ARG A 67 -6.01 -3.14 4.19
CA ARG A 67 -7.30 -3.82 3.97
C ARG A 67 -7.89 -3.50 2.60
N MET A 68 -7.72 -2.28 2.11
CA MET A 68 -8.13 -1.89 0.75
C MET A 68 -7.30 -2.65 -0.30
N ALA A 69 -5.98 -2.73 -0.12
CA ALA A 69 -5.10 -3.52 -0.99
C ALA A 69 -5.50 -4.99 -1.02
N ASP A 70 -5.78 -5.59 0.15
CA ASP A 70 -6.24 -6.98 0.27
C ASP A 70 -7.59 -7.18 -0.43
N ALA A 71 -8.50 -6.21 -0.37
CA ALA A 71 -9.77 -6.24 -1.10
C ALA A 71 -9.58 -6.19 -2.62
N MET A 72 -8.66 -5.36 -3.11
CA MET A 72 -8.32 -5.26 -4.54
C MET A 72 -7.70 -6.55 -5.07
N LEU A 73 -6.79 -7.16 -4.30
CA LEU A 73 -6.20 -8.46 -4.64
C LEU A 73 -7.27 -9.55 -4.69
N LYS A 74 -8.17 -9.58 -3.70
CA LYS A 74 -9.29 -10.54 -3.68
C LYS A 74 -10.25 -10.35 -4.86
N ALA A 75 -10.51 -9.11 -5.27
CA ALA A 75 -11.39 -8.82 -6.40
C ALA A 75 -10.80 -9.22 -7.76
N ARG A 76 -9.47 -9.34 -7.86
CA ARG A 76 -8.76 -9.71 -9.08
C ARG A 76 -8.89 -11.19 -9.45
N GLY A 77 -9.10 -12.08 -8.47
CA GLY A 77 -9.13 -13.54 -8.65
C GLY A 77 -7.87 -14.20 -8.15
#